data_AF-A0A2M7UPA2-F1
#
_entry.id   AF-A0A2M7UPA2-F1
#
_cell.length_a   1.000
_cell.length_b   1.000
_cell.length_c   1.000
_cell.angle_alpha   90.00
_cell.angle_beta   90.00
_cell.angle_gamma   90.00
#
_symmetry.space_group_name_H-M   'P 1'
#
loop_
_entity.id
_entity.type
_entity.pdbx_description
1 polymer ?
#
loop_
_entity_poly.entity_id
_entity_poly.type
_entity_poly.pdbx_seq_one_letter_code
_entity_poly.pdbx_strand_id
1 'polypeptide(L)'
;MPKAKKTLKKSSKALSKKDSKIKKSAKKVAKAIVKKASPKKEKKILKKAEKSLKKAKKKTPKAAPEKKKDMVLPSEIPIKQELIMTRSKRKHITPQIDENVLIPGLIEVQTNSYKWFLEEGIRELLDEISPIQDFSGKKLELKFLDHSLGEIKYNAEEAMKKNITFEAPLKVHVQLINKETGEIKEQDVFLGNIPLMTNRGTFIVNGIERVVVSQIVRSPGVFFSKNPAAPGLHSAKIIPKRGAWLEIETDKKGIITVKIDRKRKIPITSLLRVFGYKTDKEIGDLFKDEIKDIEQDSITLTLGKDQAETPEEAYQNIYKKIRPGDLATAENAKNLIDSMFFDYRKYDMGPVARYKLNKRFAITVPNKKQYHTFQVSDLVQILKHLMRLNNGEMAPDDIDHLSNRRIRPVGELVQNKFRVGL
;
A
#
# COMPACT_ATOMS: atom_id res chain seq x y z
N MET A 1 27.37 -16.48 -13.62
CA MET A 1 26.63 -17.16 -12.53
C MET A 1 27.30 -18.38 -11.82
N PRO A 2 28.59 -18.77 -11.99
CA PRO A 2 29.18 -19.86 -11.17
C PRO A 2 29.69 -19.44 -9.77
N LYS A 3 30.05 -18.17 -9.56
CA LYS A 3 30.70 -17.71 -8.31
C LYS A 3 29.74 -17.55 -7.11
N ALA A 4 28.45 -17.29 -7.35
CA ALA A 4 27.44 -17.14 -6.28
C ALA A 4 26.98 -18.48 -5.65
N LYS A 5 27.03 -19.60 -6.38
CA LYS A 5 26.68 -20.93 -5.83
C LYS A 5 27.78 -21.50 -4.91
N LYS A 6 29.05 -21.10 -5.10
CA LYS A 6 30.18 -21.55 -4.26
C LYS A 6 30.20 -20.85 -2.88
N THR A 7 29.77 -19.59 -2.79
CA THR A 7 29.68 -18.83 -1.53
C THR A 7 28.54 -19.32 -0.64
N LEU A 8 27.37 -19.64 -1.21
CA LEU A 8 26.22 -20.21 -0.48
C LEU A 8 26.46 -21.62 0.09
N LYS A 9 27.26 -22.47 -0.58
CA LYS A 9 27.64 -23.79 -0.04
C LYS A 9 28.71 -23.71 1.07
N LYS A 10 29.53 -22.66 1.09
CA LYS A 10 30.52 -22.45 2.17
C LYS A 10 29.87 -21.88 3.43
N SER A 11 28.88 -20.99 3.31
CA SER A 11 28.15 -20.44 4.47
C SER A 11 27.29 -21.49 5.17
N SER A 12 26.60 -22.38 4.42
CA SER A 12 25.77 -23.44 5.03
C SER A 12 26.61 -24.50 5.77
N LYS A 13 27.80 -24.85 5.28
CA LYS A 13 28.74 -25.75 5.98
C LYS A 13 29.35 -25.11 7.23
N ALA A 14 29.53 -23.79 7.26
CA ALA A 14 30.04 -23.08 8.43
C ALA A 14 28.99 -22.99 9.56
N LEU A 15 27.72 -22.75 9.21
CA LEU A 15 26.57 -22.77 10.14
C LEU A 15 26.37 -24.17 10.77
N SER A 16 26.40 -25.23 9.95
CA SER A 16 26.28 -26.61 10.43
C SER A 16 27.41 -27.01 11.41
N LYS A 17 28.64 -26.55 11.18
CA LYS A 17 29.76 -26.81 12.09
C LYS A 17 29.65 -26.04 13.42
N LYS A 18 29.12 -24.80 13.41
CA LYS A 18 28.85 -24.02 14.64
C LYS A 18 27.78 -24.69 15.52
N ASP A 19 26.69 -25.18 14.92
CA ASP A 19 25.63 -25.89 15.65
C ASP A 19 26.10 -27.21 16.26
N SER A 20 27.01 -27.92 15.58
CA SER A 20 27.62 -29.16 16.11
C SER A 20 28.53 -28.90 17.32
N LYS A 21 29.24 -27.77 17.36
CA LYS A 21 30.09 -27.37 18.50
C LYS A 21 29.27 -26.91 19.70
N ILE A 22 28.17 -26.17 19.47
CA ILE A 22 27.23 -25.74 20.52
C ILE A 22 26.51 -26.95 21.14
N LYS A 23 26.10 -27.94 20.33
CA LYS A 23 25.52 -29.19 20.85
C LYS A 23 26.52 -30.02 21.67
N LYS A 24 27.82 -30.01 21.31
CA LYS A 24 28.87 -30.71 22.07
C LYS A 24 29.21 -30.00 23.39
N SER A 25 29.22 -28.67 23.44
CA SER A 25 29.42 -27.91 24.69
C SER A 25 28.22 -28.05 25.64
N ALA A 26 26.98 -27.98 25.12
CA ALA A 26 25.77 -28.23 25.91
C ALA A 26 25.72 -29.65 26.49
N LYS A 27 26.18 -30.68 25.74
CA LYS A 27 26.30 -32.05 26.26
C LYS A 27 27.37 -32.20 27.35
N LYS A 28 28.43 -31.39 27.31
CA LYS A 28 29.51 -31.40 28.31
C LYS A 28 29.07 -30.72 29.62
N VAL A 29 28.32 -29.61 29.51
CA VAL A 29 27.70 -28.92 30.65
C VAL A 29 26.59 -29.79 31.28
N ALA A 30 25.75 -30.43 30.46
CA ALA A 30 24.75 -31.38 30.95
C ALA A 30 25.38 -32.60 31.65
N LYS A 31 26.51 -33.13 31.15
CA LYS A 31 27.24 -34.21 31.82
C LYS A 31 27.92 -33.79 33.14
N ALA A 32 28.26 -32.51 33.30
CA ALA A 32 28.84 -31.99 34.54
C ALA A 32 27.80 -31.77 35.64
N ILE A 33 26.55 -31.45 35.28
CA ILE A 33 25.45 -31.23 36.23
C ILE A 33 24.86 -32.58 36.75
N VAL A 34 25.03 -33.68 36.02
CA VAL A 34 24.42 -35.00 36.31
C VAL A 34 25.15 -35.83 37.37
N LYS A 35 26.25 -35.35 37.99
CA LYS A 35 26.99 -36.14 39.00
C LYS A 35 26.39 -36.17 40.42
N LYS A 36 25.21 -35.59 40.68
CA LYS A 36 24.57 -35.60 42.02
C LYS A 36 23.04 -35.78 41.96
N ALA A 37 22.54 -36.93 41.51
CA ALA A 37 21.18 -37.39 41.85
C ALA A 37 21.01 -38.90 41.56
N SER A 38 20.32 -39.62 42.44
CA SER A 38 20.16 -41.08 42.34
C SER A 38 19.10 -41.50 41.30
N PRO A 39 19.30 -42.63 40.57
CA PRO A 39 18.51 -43.00 39.38
C PRO A 39 17.00 -43.22 39.63
N LYS A 40 16.60 -43.45 40.89
CA LYS A 40 15.20 -43.65 41.28
C LYS A 40 14.41 -42.34 41.37
N LYS A 41 15.04 -41.20 41.71
CA LYS A 41 14.36 -39.88 41.72
C LYS A 41 14.14 -39.36 40.29
N GLU A 42 15.10 -39.57 39.39
CA GLU A 42 14.96 -39.19 37.97
C GLU A 42 13.78 -39.89 37.27
N LYS A 43 13.63 -41.21 37.43
CA LYS A 43 12.50 -41.94 36.82
C LYS A 43 11.14 -41.47 37.36
N LYS A 44 11.07 -41.05 38.62
CA LYS A 44 9.82 -40.54 39.23
C LYS A 44 9.50 -39.13 38.73
N ILE A 45 10.50 -38.27 38.55
CA ILE A 45 10.36 -36.92 38.00
C ILE A 45 10.01 -36.97 36.52
N LEU A 46 10.65 -37.85 35.73
CA LEU A 46 10.32 -38.09 34.32
C LEU A 46 8.89 -38.63 34.14
N LYS A 47 8.45 -39.60 34.95
CA LYS A 47 7.05 -40.08 34.89
C LYS A 47 6.05 -39.01 35.31
N LYS A 48 6.40 -38.13 36.25
CA LYS A 48 5.53 -37.01 36.67
C LYS A 48 5.48 -35.94 35.57
N ALA A 49 6.61 -35.61 34.95
CA ALA A 49 6.71 -34.69 33.81
C ALA A 49 5.97 -35.23 32.57
N GLU A 50 6.06 -36.52 32.27
CA GLU A 50 5.31 -37.16 31.19
C GLU A 50 3.79 -37.17 31.45
N LYS A 51 3.35 -37.39 32.70
CA LYS A 51 1.94 -37.26 33.07
C LYS A 51 1.45 -35.81 32.96
N SER A 52 2.27 -34.83 33.33
CA SER A 52 1.98 -33.40 33.17
C SER A 52 1.91 -32.99 31.68
N LEU A 53 2.83 -33.47 30.85
CA LEU A 53 2.84 -33.28 29.39
C LEU A 53 1.65 -33.96 28.70
N LYS A 54 1.24 -35.15 29.17
CA LYS A 54 0.03 -35.85 28.68
C LYS A 54 -1.26 -35.13 29.12
N LYS A 55 -1.31 -34.52 30.30
CA LYS A 55 -2.43 -33.67 30.74
C LYS A 55 -2.47 -32.34 29.97
N ALA A 56 -1.32 -31.73 29.68
CA ALA A 56 -1.22 -30.50 28.87
C ALA A 56 -1.61 -30.74 27.39
N LYS A 57 -1.27 -31.91 26.83
CA LYS A 57 -1.69 -32.33 25.47
C LYS A 57 -3.18 -32.72 25.37
N LYS A 58 -3.85 -33.02 26.49
CA LYS A 58 -5.31 -33.28 26.52
C LYS A 58 -6.14 -32.01 26.74
N LYS A 59 -5.54 -30.89 27.18
CA LYS A 59 -6.21 -29.59 27.42
C LYS A 59 -5.88 -28.51 26.40
N THR A 60 -5.10 -28.82 25.37
CA THR A 60 -4.94 -27.95 24.19
C THR A 60 -6.05 -28.33 23.21
N PRO A 61 -6.97 -27.42 22.85
CA PRO A 61 -7.80 -27.64 21.68
C PRO A 61 -6.86 -27.85 20.51
N LYS A 62 -7.00 -28.97 19.78
CA LYS A 62 -6.39 -29.10 18.47
C LYS A 62 -6.90 -27.92 17.66
N ALA A 63 -6.02 -26.99 17.31
CA ALA A 63 -6.32 -25.96 16.31
C ALA A 63 -6.73 -26.71 15.04
N ALA A 64 -8.03 -26.71 14.76
CA ALA A 64 -8.52 -27.04 13.44
C ALA A 64 -7.85 -26.07 12.45
N PRO A 65 -7.57 -26.48 11.20
CA PRO A 65 -7.28 -25.49 10.19
C PRO A 65 -8.45 -24.49 10.20
N GLU A 66 -8.17 -23.23 10.52
CA GLU A 66 -9.15 -22.16 10.36
C GLU A 66 -9.61 -22.21 8.91
N LYS A 67 -10.78 -22.81 8.70
CA LYS A 67 -11.55 -22.53 7.51
C LYS A 67 -11.78 -21.02 7.59
N LYS A 68 -11.22 -20.26 6.63
CA LYS A 68 -11.76 -18.95 6.30
C LYS A 68 -13.27 -19.14 6.24
N LYS A 69 -14.00 -18.60 7.22
CA LYS A 69 -15.44 -18.47 7.07
C LYS A 69 -15.56 -17.42 5.98
N ASP A 70 -15.85 -17.86 4.77
CA ASP A 70 -16.27 -16.94 3.73
C ASP A 70 -17.38 -16.08 4.34
N MET A 71 -17.20 -14.76 4.28
CA MET A 71 -18.18 -13.82 4.79
C MET A 71 -19.50 -14.14 4.10
N VAL A 72 -20.46 -14.69 4.85
CA VAL A 72 -21.78 -14.99 4.33
C VAL A 72 -22.48 -13.65 4.19
N LEU A 73 -22.30 -13.03 3.03
CA LEU A 73 -23.18 -11.95 2.59
C LEU A 73 -24.63 -12.42 2.82
N PRO A 74 -25.52 -11.59 3.37
CA PRO A 74 -26.91 -11.95 3.56
C PRO A 74 -27.44 -12.62 2.29
N SER A 75 -28.20 -13.70 2.43
CA SER A 75 -28.74 -14.50 1.30
C SER A 75 -29.53 -13.69 0.28
N GLU A 76 -29.87 -12.45 0.64
CA GLU A 76 -30.55 -11.46 -0.19
C GLU A 76 -29.62 -10.63 -1.09
N ILE A 77 -28.30 -10.80 -1.08
CA ILE A 77 -27.47 -10.24 -2.16
C ILE A 77 -27.59 -11.19 -3.36
N PRO A 78 -28.39 -10.89 -4.39
CA PRO A 78 -28.70 -11.84 -5.44
C PRO A 78 -27.54 -11.78 -6.44
N ILE A 79 -26.40 -12.38 -6.10
CA ILE A 79 -25.19 -12.35 -6.93
C ILE A 79 -25.25 -13.45 -8.01
N LYS A 80 -26.09 -14.46 -7.83
CA LYS A 80 -26.34 -15.47 -8.87
C LYS A 80 -27.56 -15.10 -9.68
N GLN A 81 -27.36 -14.29 -10.72
CA GLN A 81 -28.21 -14.41 -11.90
C GLN A 81 -27.83 -15.73 -12.58
N GLU A 82 -28.50 -16.82 -12.23
CA GLU A 82 -28.64 -17.92 -13.18
C GLU A 82 -29.41 -17.32 -14.36
N LEU A 83 -28.69 -17.04 -15.45
CA LEU A 83 -29.29 -16.69 -16.73
C LEU A 83 -30.17 -17.86 -17.14
N ILE A 84 -31.46 -17.81 -16.80
CA ILE A 84 -32.48 -18.69 -17.34
C ILE A 84 -32.58 -18.33 -18.83
N MET A 85 -31.75 -18.97 -19.64
CA MET A 85 -31.71 -18.80 -21.08
C MET A 85 -32.86 -19.57 -21.72
N THR A 86 -34.10 -19.22 -21.41
CA THR A 86 -35.21 -19.48 -22.34
C THR A 86 -35.13 -18.43 -23.45
N ARG A 87 -34.08 -18.51 -24.27
CA ARG A 87 -33.97 -17.70 -25.49
C ARG A 87 -35.13 -18.10 -26.40
N SER A 88 -36.00 -17.14 -26.75
CA SER A 88 -36.94 -17.38 -27.85
C SER A 88 -36.16 -17.66 -29.14
N LYS A 89 -36.67 -18.53 -30.01
CA LYS A 89 -36.01 -18.88 -31.28
C LYS A 89 -35.99 -17.66 -32.21
N ARG A 90 -34.97 -16.81 -32.07
CA ARG A 90 -34.73 -15.65 -32.93
C ARG A 90 -33.97 -16.08 -34.17
N LYS A 91 -34.51 -15.81 -35.36
CA LYS A 91 -33.80 -16.01 -36.64
C LYS A 91 -32.94 -14.77 -36.91
N HIS A 92 -31.66 -14.98 -37.18
CA HIS A 92 -30.74 -13.92 -37.60
C HIS A 92 -30.55 -13.99 -39.12
N ILE A 93 -30.58 -12.83 -39.79
CA ILE A 93 -30.54 -12.71 -41.26
C ILE A 93 -29.08 -12.69 -41.77
N THR A 94 -28.12 -12.39 -40.89
CA THR A 94 -26.68 -12.36 -41.17
C THR A 94 -25.96 -13.47 -40.41
N PRO A 95 -24.82 -13.99 -40.93
CA PRO A 95 -23.97 -14.90 -40.18
C PRO A 95 -23.49 -14.18 -38.91
N GLN A 96 -23.79 -14.73 -37.74
CA GLN A 96 -23.23 -14.19 -36.50
C GLN A 96 -21.73 -14.45 -36.49
N ILE A 97 -20.96 -13.39 -36.36
CA ILE A 97 -19.51 -13.44 -36.22
C ILE A 97 -19.26 -13.95 -34.80
N ASP A 98 -19.12 -15.26 -34.69
CA ASP A 98 -18.69 -16.01 -33.50
C ASP A 98 -19.72 -16.21 -32.38
N GLU A 99 -20.50 -17.30 -32.46
CA GLU A 99 -21.40 -17.75 -31.39
C GLU A 99 -20.66 -18.22 -30.11
N ASN A 100 -19.34 -18.41 -30.18
CA ASN A 100 -18.53 -18.92 -29.08
C ASN A 100 -18.15 -17.86 -28.04
N VAL A 101 -18.38 -16.56 -28.32
CA VAL A 101 -18.10 -15.47 -27.38
C VAL A 101 -19.35 -15.20 -26.55
N LEU A 102 -19.37 -15.74 -25.33
CA LEU A 102 -20.41 -15.41 -24.35
C LEU A 102 -20.25 -13.95 -23.91
N ILE A 103 -21.30 -13.15 -24.11
CA ILE A 103 -21.36 -11.78 -23.60
C ILE A 103 -21.45 -11.85 -22.07
N PRO A 104 -20.50 -11.26 -21.31
CA PRO A 104 -20.56 -11.24 -19.86
C PRO A 104 -21.73 -10.39 -19.37
N GLY A 105 -22.10 -10.51 -18.09
CA GLY A 105 -23.09 -9.65 -17.49
C GLY A 105 -22.71 -8.18 -17.62
N LEU A 106 -23.56 -7.38 -18.25
CA LEU A 106 -23.25 -5.98 -18.59
C LEU A 106 -23.07 -5.07 -17.36
N ILE A 107 -23.49 -5.54 -16.18
CA ILE A 107 -23.36 -4.84 -14.90
C ILE A 107 -22.27 -5.43 -13.99
N GLU A 108 -21.53 -6.45 -14.45
CA GLU A 108 -20.53 -7.15 -13.64
C GLU A 108 -19.43 -6.24 -13.10
N VAL A 109 -19.07 -5.18 -13.85
CA VAL A 109 -18.07 -4.19 -13.39
C VAL A 109 -18.51 -3.52 -12.08
N GLN A 110 -19.81 -3.25 -11.94
CA GLN A 110 -20.38 -2.61 -10.74
C GLN A 110 -20.50 -3.62 -9.60
N THR A 111 -21.15 -4.77 -9.88
CA THR A 111 -21.45 -5.77 -8.85
C THR A 111 -20.18 -6.42 -8.30
N ASN A 112 -19.24 -6.82 -9.15
CA ASN A 112 -17.97 -7.42 -8.72
C ASN A 112 -17.13 -6.42 -7.94
N SER A 113 -17.10 -5.15 -8.36
CA SER A 113 -16.34 -4.13 -7.64
C SER A 113 -16.91 -3.86 -6.25
N TYR A 114 -18.23 -3.79 -6.10
CA TYR A 114 -18.82 -3.54 -4.79
C TYR A 114 -18.73 -4.74 -3.88
N LYS A 115 -18.88 -5.96 -4.43
CA LYS A 115 -18.60 -7.21 -3.72
C LYS A 115 -17.18 -7.25 -3.17
N TRP A 116 -16.19 -6.96 -4.02
CA TRP A 116 -14.80 -6.85 -3.60
C TRP A 116 -14.62 -5.82 -2.47
N PHE A 117 -15.28 -4.67 -2.53
CA PHE A 117 -15.20 -3.67 -1.46
C PHE A 117 -15.70 -4.23 -0.12
N LEU A 118 -16.86 -4.89 -0.12
CA LEU A 118 -17.45 -5.45 1.09
C LEU A 118 -16.60 -6.60 1.66
N GLU A 119 -16.02 -7.46 0.82
CA GLU A 119 -15.27 -8.65 1.27
C GLU A 119 -13.82 -8.34 1.60
N GLU A 120 -13.11 -7.67 0.70
CA GLU A 120 -11.67 -7.43 0.80
C GLU A 120 -11.33 -5.96 1.05
N GLY A 121 -12.08 -5.03 0.44
CA GLY A 121 -11.76 -3.60 0.50
C GLY A 121 -11.84 -3.01 1.89
N ILE A 122 -12.85 -3.37 2.70
CA ILE A 122 -12.95 -2.99 4.12
C ILE A 122 -11.82 -3.61 4.92
N ARG A 123 -11.51 -4.89 4.68
CA ARG A 123 -10.42 -5.60 5.36
C ARG A 123 -9.07 -4.93 5.13
N GLU A 124 -8.78 -4.56 3.88
CA GLU A 124 -7.56 -3.83 3.52
C GLU A 124 -7.43 -2.52 4.32
N LEU A 125 -8.53 -1.79 4.52
CA LEU A 125 -8.52 -0.53 5.28
C LEU A 125 -8.30 -0.75 6.79
N LEU A 126 -8.94 -1.77 7.35
CA LEU A 126 -8.76 -2.14 8.75
C LEU A 126 -7.31 -2.60 9.02
N ASP A 127 -6.73 -3.38 8.10
CA ASP A 127 -5.32 -3.80 8.17
C ASP A 127 -4.34 -2.62 8.06
N GLU A 128 -4.70 -1.56 7.33
CA GLU A 128 -3.87 -0.35 7.19
C GLU A 128 -3.74 0.43 8.50
N ILE A 129 -4.84 0.57 9.24
CA ILE A 129 -4.86 1.32 10.51
C ILE A 129 -4.44 0.45 11.70
N SER A 130 -4.49 -0.87 11.56
CA SER A 130 -4.13 -1.81 12.62
C SER A 130 -2.62 -2.05 12.73
N PRO A 131 -2.06 -2.20 13.94
CA PRO A 131 -2.65 -1.84 15.22
C PRO A 131 -2.66 -0.32 15.43
N ILE A 132 -3.66 0.17 16.15
CA ILE A 132 -3.68 1.51 16.73
C ILE A 132 -3.04 1.40 18.12
N GLN A 133 -2.08 2.27 18.39
CA GLN A 133 -1.33 2.27 19.65
C GLN A 133 -1.46 3.62 20.34
N ASP A 134 -1.36 3.62 21.67
CA ASP A 134 -1.27 4.84 22.44
C ASP A 134 0.02 5.62 22.13
N PHE A 135 0.09 6.90 22.53
CA PHE A 135 1.26 7.76 22.27
C PHE A 135 2.58 7.14 22.77
N SER A 136 2.54 6.40 23.88
CA SER A 136 3.74 5.74 24.42
C SER A 136 4.03 4.39 23.75
N GLY A 137 3.07 3.82 23.02
CA GLY A 137 3.10 2.48 22.42
C GLY A 137 3.13 1.33 23.43
N LYS A 138 3.10 1.63 24.73
CA LYS A 138 3.38 0.70 25.83
C LYS A 138 2.15 0.32 26.65
N LYS A 139 1.03 1.03 26.51
CA LYS A 139 -0.13 0.82 27.39
C LYS A 139 -1.26 0.09 26.69
N LEU A 140 -1.73 0.63 25.57
CA LEU A 140 -2.93 0.14 24.90
C LEU A 140 -2.64 -0.11 23.43
N GLU A 141 -3.15 -1.23 22.93
CA GLU A 141 -3.08 -1.62 21.53
C GLU A 141 -4.44 -2.13 21.07
N LEU A 142 -5.03 -1.47 20.08
CA LEU A 142 -6.29 -1.86 19.46
C LEU A 142 -6.01 -2.52 18.10
N LYS A 143 -6.51 -3.74 17.93
CA LYS A 143 -6.45 -4.49 16.68
C LYS A 143 -7.83 -4.67 16.06
N PHE A 144 -7.86 -4.66 14.75
CA PHE A 144 -9.06 -4.96 13.96
C PHE A 144 -8.88 -6.36 13.37
N LEU A 145 -9.68 -7.32 13.84
CA LEU A 145 -9.49 -8.74 13.57
C LEU A 145 -10.32 -9.22 12.40
N ASP A 146 -11.58 -8.81 12.29
CA ASP A 146 -12.45 -9.13 11.15
C ASP A 146 -13.61 -8.14 11.04
N HIS A 147 -14.37 -8.16 9.95
CA HIS A 147 -15.60 -7.38 9.80
C HIS A 147 -16.74 -8.24 9.27
N SER A 148 -17.96 -7.86 9.64
CA SER A 148 -19.19 -8.53 9.19
C SER A 148 -20.31 -7.53 8.98
N LEU A 149 -21.19 -7.86 8.04
CA LEU A 149 -22.44 -7.13 7.85
C LEU A 149 -23.51 -7.82 8.70
N GLY A 150 -24.24 -7.05 9.49
CA GLY A 150 -25.40 -7.54 10.21
C GLY A 150 -26.63 -7.61 9.31
N GLU A 151 -27.77 -7.90 9.94
CA GLU A 151 -29.03 -8.13 9.24
C GLU A 151 -29.57 -6.86 8.57
N ILE A 152 -30.11 -7.05 7.37
CA ILE A 152 -30.78 -6.01 6.58
C ILE A 152 -32.14 -5.75 7.22
N LYS A 153 -32.41 -4.48 7.57
CA LYS A 153 -33.69 -4.11 8.21
C LYS A 153 -34.86 -4.01 7.22
N TYR A 154 -34.57 -3.56 6.00
CA TYR A 154 -35.56 -3.32 4.96
C TYR A 154 -34.97 -3.73 3.61
N ASN A 155 -35.77 -4.42 2.79
CA ASN A 155 -35.38 -4.72 1.41
C ASN A 155 -35.39 -3.44 0.53
N ALA A 156 -34.87 -3.57 -0.69
CA ALA A 156 -34.77 -2.46 -1.64
C ALA A 156 -36.12 -1.79 -1.95
N GLU A 157 -37.19 -2.56 -2.15
CA GLU A 157 -38.51 -2.02 -2.49
C GLU A 157 -39.14 -1.23 -1.33
N GLU A 158 -38.99 -1.75 -0.11
CA GLU A 158 -39.43 -1.06 1.10
C GLU A 158 -38.63 0.21 1.35
N ALA A 159 -37.32 0.20 1.07
CA ALA A 159 -36.47 1.37 1.24
C ALA A 159 -36.94 2.53 0.36
N MET A 160 -37.32 2.25 -0.90
CA MET A 160 -37.93 3.23 -1.81
C MET A 160 -39.27 3.76 -1.28
N LYS A 161 -40.19 2.86 -0.90
CA LYS A 161 -41.54 3.25 -0.43
C LYS A 161 -41.51 4.09 0.86
N LYS A 162 -40.56 3.80 1.75
CA LYS A 162 -40.44 4.45 3.07
C LYS A 162 -39.50 5.67 3.07
N ASN A 163 -38.94 6.06 1.92
CA ASN A 163 -37.96 7.14 1.81
C ASN A 163 -36.71 6.96 2.68
N ILE A 164 -36.24 5.73 2.83
CA ILE A 164 -35.05 5.37 3.63
C ILE A 164 -33.93 4.82 2.74
N THR A 165 -32.74 4.66 3.31
CA THR A 165 -31.57 4.10 2.61
C THR A 165 -31.56 2.58 2.73
N PHE A 166 -31.25 1.88 1.64
CA PHE A 166 -31.02 0.43 1.64
C PHE A 166 -29.60 0.16 2.14
N GLU A 167 -29.46 -0.30 3.39
CA GLU A 167 -28.17 -0.43 4.08
C GLU A 167 -28.16 -1.58 5.08
N ALA A 168 -26.96 -2.03 5.45
CA ALA A 168 -26.73 -3.00 6.52
C ALA A 168 -25.76 -2.46 7.57
N PRO A 169 -25.92 -2.85 8.85
CA PRO A 169 -25.01 -2.42 9.91
C PRO A 169 -23.66 -3.13 9.78
N LEU A 170 -22.57 -2.37 9.65
CA LEU A 170 -21.21 -2.90 9.67
C LEU A 170 -20.75 -3.07 11.13
N LYS A 171 -20.35 -4.29 11.47
CA LYS A 171 -19.71 -4.64 12.73
C LYS A 171 -18.26 -5.03 12.48
N VAL A 172 -17.37 -4.61 13.35
CA VAL A 172 -15.95 -4.95 13.30
C VAL A 172 -15.57 -5.65 14.59
N HIS A 173 -14.97 -6.83 14.46
CA HIS A 173 -14.44 -7.59 15.58
C HIS A 173 -13.10 -6.95 15.99
N VAL A 174 -13.07 -6.34 17.17
CA VAL A 174 -11.89 -5.63 17.67
C VAL A 174 -11.31 -6.31 18.89
N GLN A 175 -9.99 -6.21 19.04
CA GLN A 175 -9.24 -6.72 20.17
C GLN A 175 -8.48 -5.58 20.83
N LEU A 176 -8.84 -5.22 22.05
CA LEU A 176 -8.12 -4.27 22.89
C LEU A 176 -7.17 -5.03 23.82
N ILE A 177 -5.87 -4.77 23.68
CA ILE A 177 -4.81 -5.34 24.48
C ILE A 177 -4.30 -4.25 25.44
N ASN A 178 -4.44 -4.49 26.74
CA ASN A 178 -3.72 -3.73 27.74
C ASN A 178 -2.35 -4.38 27.97
N LYS A 179 -1.30 -3.70 27.51
CA LYS A 179 0.09 -4.18 27.61
C LYS A 179 0.66 -4.11 29.03
N GLU A 180 0.09 -3.28 29.90
CA GLU A 180 0.50 -3.17 31.31
C GLU A 180 -0.03 -4.35 32.13
N THR A 181 -1.31 -4.70 31.94
CA THR A 181 -1.96 -5.80 32.68
C THR A 181 -1.89 -7.15 31.96
N GLY A 182 -1.62 -7.15 30.66
CA GLY A 182 -1.73 -8.33 29.79
C GLY A 182 -3.17 -8.73 29.46
N GLU A 183 -4.16 -7.93 29.86
CA GLU A 183 -5.58 -8.20 29.63
C GLU A 183 -5.93 -8.00 28.14
N ILE A 184 -6.68 -8.95 27.59
CA ILE A 184 -7.17 -8.90 26.21
C ILE A 184 -8.69 -8.91 26.25
N LYS A 185 -9.31 -7.88 25.68
CA LYS A 185 -10.77 -7.78 25.51
C LYS A 185 -11.12 -7.81 24.04
N GLU A 186 -11.98 -8.73 23.66
CA GLU A 186 -12.52 -8.83 22.31
C GLU A 186 -14.00 -8.49 22.30
N GLN A 187 -14.42 -7.70 21.31
CA GLN A 187 -15.80 -7.27 21.19
C GLN A 187 -16.14 -6.96 19.73
N ASP A 188 -17.39 -7.22 19.34
CA ASP A 188 -17.94 -6.72 18.08
C ASP A 188 -18.44 -5.29 18.29
N VAL A 189 -17.81 -4.34 17.60
CA VAL A 189 -18.16 -2.92 17.65
C VAL A 189 -18.93 -2.54 16.38
N PHE A 190 -20.08 -1.90 16.57
CA PHE A 190 -20.81 -1.30 15.45
C PHE A 190 -20.08 -0.05 14.98
N LEU A 191 -19.66 -0.04 13.71
CA LEU A 191 -18.90 1.05 13.12
C LEU A 191 -19.80 2.06 12.38
N GLY A 192 -20.93 1.59 11.85
CA GLY A 192 -21.86 2.40 11.09
C GLY A 192 -22.67 1.56 10.10
N ASN A 193 -23.65 2.17 9.43
CA ASN A 193 -24.37 1.50 8.36
C ASN A 193 -23.65 1.71 7.02
N ILE A 194 -23.65 0.68 6.18
CA ILE A 194 -23.11 0.73 4.82
C ILE A 194 -24.25 0.52 3.83
N PRO A 195 -24.47 1.45 2.88
CA PRO A 195 -25.44 1.28 1.80
C PRO A 195 -25.14 0.02 0.98
N LEU A 196 -26.15 -0.79 0.67
CA LEU A 196 -25.98 -2.00 -0.12
C LEU A 196 -26.31 -1.74 -1.59
N MET A 197 -25.64 -2.48 -2.47
CA MET A 197 -25.93 -2.48 -3.90
C MET A 197 -27.08 -3.45 -4.20
N THR A 198 -28.06 -3.01 -4.98
CA THR A 198 -29.15 -3.85 -5.47
C THR A 198 -28.66 -4.83 -6.55
N ASN A 199 -29.47 -5.84 -6.90
CA ASN A 199 -29.19 -6.74 -8.02
C ASN A 199 -29.10 -6.04 -9.40
N ARG A 200 -29.58 -4.79 -9.51
CA ARG A 200 -29.48 -3.98 -10.73
C ARG A 200 -28.18 -3.18 -10.82
N GLY A 201 -27.32 -3.25 -9.80
CA GLY A 201 -26.10 -2.43 -9.74
C GLY A 201 -26.34 -0.98 -9.29
N THR A 202 -27.45 -0.74 -8.60
CA THR A 202 -27.87 0.59 -8.12
C THR A 202 -27.83 0.67 -6.59
N PHE A 203 -27.97 1.86 -6.03
CA PHE A 203 -28.09 2.12 -4.59
C PHE A 203 -29.38 2.87 -4.31
N ILE A 204 -30.02 2.62 -3.18
CA ILE A 204 -31.17 3.40 -2.74
C ILE A 204 -30.74 4.24 -1.56
N VAL A 205 -30.78 5.57 -1.73
CA VAL A 205 -30.40 6.54 -0.69
C VAL A 205 -31.56 7.48 -0.48
N ASN A 206 -32.11 7.49 0.74
CA ASN A 206 -33.30 8.26 1.11
C ASN A 206 -34.47 8.04 0.14
N GLY A 207 -34.76 6.77 -0.18
CA GLY A 207 -35.81 6.36 -1.12
C GLY A 207 -35.51 6.53 -2.60
N ILE A 208 -34.41 7.19 -2.96
CA ILE A 208 -34.08 7.51 -4.35
C ILE A 208 -33.04 6.52 -4.88
N GLU A 209 -33.36 5.86 -5.99
CA GLU A 209 -32.43 4.99 -6.71
C GLU A 209 -31.34 5.81 -7.42
N ARG A 210 -30.08 5.42 -7.23
CA ARG A 210 -28.89 6.12 -7.69
C ARG A 210 -27.87 5.14 -8.26
N VAL A 211 -27.09 5.61 -9.22
CA VAL A 211 -25.98 4.85 -9.81
C VAL A 211 -24.68 5.58 -9.55
N VAL A 212 -23.67 4.85 -9.07
CA VAL A 212 -22.31 5.40 -8.94
C VAL A 212 -21.56 5.15 -10.24
N VAL A 213 -21.17 6.23 -10.90
CA VAL A 213 -20.45 6.17 -12.17
C VAL A 213 -18.97 5.89 -11.93
N SER A 214 -18.44 4.90 -12.64
CA SER A 214 -17.00 4.59 -12.62
C SER A 214 -16.21 5.75 -13.22
N GLN A 215 -15.07 6.09 -12.62
CA GLN A 215 -14.25 7.23 -13.03
C GLN A 215 -13.01 6.76 -13.79
N ILE A 216 -12.64 7.46 -14.87
CA ILE A 216 -11.34 7.24 -15.52
C ILE A 216 -10.34 8.21 -14.91
N VAL A 217 -9.34 7.66 -14.23
CA VAL A 217 -8.29 8.42 -13.55
C VAL A 217 -6.92 8.03 -14.07
N ARG A 218 -5.90 8.86 -13.81
CA ARG A 218 -4.51 8.47 -14.09
C ARG A 218 -4.14 7.27 -13.22
N SER A 219 -3.47 6.31 -13.83
CA SER A 219 -2.89 5.17 -13.12
C SER A 219 -1.72 5.64 -12.24
N PRO A 220 -1.45 4.97 -11.10
CA PRO A 220 -0.25 5.24 -10.32
C PRO A 220 1.01 5.01 -11.14
N GLY A 221 1.99 5.91 -11.04
CA GLY A 221 3.23 5.87 -11.81
C GLY A 221 3.87 7.25 -11.98
N VAL A 222 4.86 7.30 -12.87
CA VAL A 222 5.51 8.55 -13.29
C VAL A 222 5.08 8.89 -14.71
N PHE A 223 4.84 10.16 -14.98
CA PHE A 223 4.44 10.68 -16.29
C PHE A 223 5.31 11.87 -16.67
N PHE A 224 5.82 11.88 -17.88
CA PHE A 224 6.60 12.98 -18.42
C PHE A 224 5.79 13.75 -19.47
N SER A 225 5.62 15.05 -19.27
CA SER A 225 4.87 15.90 -20.21
C SER A 225 5.64 17.17 -20.54
N LYS A 226 5.39 17.75 -21.71
CA LYS A 226 5.90 19.07 -22.06
C LYS A 226 5.43 20.11 -21.03
N ASN A 227 6.30 21.04 -20.65
CA ASN A 227 5.97 22.12 -19.75
C ASN A 227 5.34 23.29 -20.54
N PRO A 228 4.04 23.59 -20.41
CA PRO A 228 3.42 24.68 -21.16
C PRO A 228 4.01 26.06 -20.81
N ALA A 229 4.51 26.22 -19.58
CA ALA A 229 5.11 27.47 -19.11
C ALA A 229 6.53 27.71 -19.65
N ALA A 230 7.19 26.66 -20.14
CA ALA A 230 8.55 26.71 -20.66
C ALA A 230 8.65 25.84 -21.92
N PRO A 231 8.34 26.40 -23.11
CA PRO A 231 8.41 25.65 -24.37
C PRO A 231 9.79 25.02 -24.58
N GLY A 232 9.82 23.76 -25.02
CA GLY A 232 11.05 22.97 -25.17
C GLY A 232 11.50 22.23 -23.91
N LEU A 233 10.99 22.61 -22.73
CA LEU A 233 11.28 21.94 -21.46
C LEU A 233 10.12 21.05 -21.02
N HIS A 234 10.41 20.17 -20.07
CA HIS A 234 9.52 19.10 -19.65
C HIS A 234 9.22 19.15 -18.16
N SER A 235 8.27 18.32 -17.76
CA SER A 235 7.80 18.13 -16.39
C SER A 235 7.61 16.65 -16.13
N ALA A 236 7.80 16.23 -14.89
CA ALA A 236 7.55 14.88 -14.43
C ALA A 236 6.53 14.90 -13.29
N LYS A 237 5.48 14.07 -13.36
CA LYS A 237 4.48 13.91 -12.30
C LYS A 237 4.56 12.51 -11.74
N ILE A 238 4.85 12.39 -10.45
CA ILE A 238 4.86 11.13 -9.71
C ILE A 238 3.54 11.03 -8.94
N ILE A 239 2.70 10.10 -9.35
CA ILE A 239 1.35 9.87 -8.82
C ILE A 239 1.35 8.54 -8.08
N PRO A 240 1.33 8.55 -6.73
CA PRO A 240 1.19 7.31 -5.96
C PRO A 240 -0.25 6.78 -6.02
N LYS A 241 -0.46 5.52 -5.60
CA LYS A 241 -1.79 4.99 -5.30
C LYS A 241 -2.40 5.76 -4.13
N ARG A 242 -1.58 6.09 -3.12
CA ARG A 242 -1.93 6.85 -1.92
C ARG A 242 -0.74 7.65 -1.41
N GLY A 243 -0.96 8.89 -0.98
CA GLY A 243 0.08 9.77 -0.44
C GLY A 243 0.31 11.03 -1.28
N ALA A 244 1.37 11.76 -0.96
CA ALA A 244 1.68 13.05 -1.56
C ALA A 244 2.13 12.92 -3.03
N TRP A 245 1.63 13.80 -3.89
CA TRP A 245 2.09 13.88 -5.28
C TRP A 245 3.39 14.69 -5.36
N LEU A 246 4.28 14.30 -6.28
CA LEU A 246 5.43 15.12 -6.65
C LEU A 246 5.27 15.61 -8.08
N GLU A 247 5.29 16.91 -8.25
CA GLU A 247 5.24 17.57 -9.55
C GLU A 247 6.57 18.29 -9.77
N ILE A 248 7.38 17.77 -10.68
CA ILE A 248 8.71 18.27 -11.01
C ILE A 248 8.60 19.04 -12.33
N GLU A 249 9.12 20.25 -12.37
CA GLU A 249 9.05 21.14 -13.54
C GLU A 249 10.42 21.77 -13.77
N THR A 250 10.86 21.82 -15.02
CA THR A 250 12.01 22.64 -15.43
C THR A 250 11.51 24.00 -15.92
N ASP A 251 11.95 25.07 -15.26
CA ASP A 251 11.60 26.45 -15.61
C ASP A 251 12.43 26.95 -16.81
N LYS A 252 12.03 28.05 -17.46
CA LYS A 252 12.72 28.64 -18.63
C LYS A 252 14.22 28.90 -18.45
N LYS A 253 14.67 29.05 -17.21
CA LYS A 253 16.09 29.25 -16.85
C LYS A 253 16.86 27.93 -16.63
N GLY A 254 16.28 26.78 -16.96
CA GLY A 254 16.90 25.46 -16.72
C GLY A 254 16.80 24.95 -15.27
N ILE A 255 16.24 25.72 -14.34
CA ILE A 255 16.12 25.32 -12.94
C ILE A 255 15.04 24.26 -12.77
N ILE A 256 15.36 23.16 -12.10
CA ILE A 256 14.43 22.09 -11.76
C ILE A 256 13.80 22.36 -10.40
N THR A 257 12.48 22.49 -10.38
CA THR A 257 11.70 22.70 -9.16
C THR A 257 10.74 21.54 -8.93
N VAL A 258 10.37 21.33 -7.67
CA VAL A 258 9.38 20.35 -7.24
C VAL A 258 8.30 21.02 -6.41
N LYS A 259 7.05 20.57 -6.62
CA LYS A 259 5.91 20.86 -5.74
C LYS A 259 5.49 19.55 -5.08
N ILE A 260 5.35 19.58 -3.76
CA ILE A 260 4.82 18.47 -2.97
C ILE A 260 3.35 18.76 -2.72
N ASP A 261 2.45 17.86 -3.11
CA ASP A 261 1.00 17.97 -2.93
C ASP A 261 0.41 19.34 -3.35
N ARG A 262 0.84 19.82 -4.53
CA ARG A 262 0.43 21.11 -5.13
C ARG A 262 0.74 22.35 -4.27
N LYS A 263 1.67 22.25 -3.33
CA LYS A 263 2.18 23.38 -2.54
C LYS A 263 3.19 24.22 -3.34
N ARG A 264 3.88 25.14 -2.66
CA ARG A 264 4.82 26.08 -3.29
C ARG A 264 6.02 25.34 -3.92
N LYS A 265 6.60 25.94 -4.97
CA LYS A 265 7.81 25.44 -5.65
C LYS A 265 9.02 25.45 -4.72
N ILE A 266 9.82 24.39 -4.79
CA ILE A 266 11.06 24.19 -4.03
C ILE A 266 12.12 23.70 -5.03
N PRO A 267 13.40 24.10 -4.91
CA PRO A 267 14.47 23.48 -5.68
C PRO A 267 14.50 21.96 -5.49
N ILE A 268 14.70 21.17 -6.56
CA ILE A 268 14.77 19.71 -6.44
C ILE A 268 15.96 19.24 -5.57
N THR A 269 17.03 20.04 -5.55
CA THR A 269 18.24 19.81 -4.76
C THR A 269 17.94 19.79 -3.26
N SER A 270 17.06 20.66 -2.76
CA SER A 270 16.64 20.64 -1.35
C SER A 270 15.95 19.30 -1.02
N LEU A 271 15.17 18.76 -1.95
CA LEU A 271 14.54 17.45 -1.79
C LEU A 271 15.57 16.30 -1.80
N LEU A 272 16.60 16.39 -2.65
CA LEU A 272 17.69 15.41 -2.67
C LEU A 272 18.51 15.44 -1.37
N ARG A 273 18.73 16.62 -0.77
CA ARG A 273 19.40 16.77 0.53
C ARG A 273 18.66 16.05 1.65
N VAL A 274 17.35 16.26 1.77
CA VAL A 274 16.53 15.57 2.79
C VAL A 274 16.41 14.07 2.54
N PHE A 275 16.67 13.60 1.32
CA PHE A 275 16.67 12.18 0.98
C PHE A 275 18.04 11.50 1.09
N GLY A 276 19.06 12.22 1.58
CA GLY A 276 20.33 11.64 2.00
C GLY A 276 21.56 12.10 1.23
N TYR A 277 21.43 12.97 0.24
CA TYR A 277 22.56 13.54 -0.51
C TYR A 277 22.94 14.91 0.07
N LYS A 278 23.81 14.90 1.08
CA LYS A 278 24.01 16.03 1.98
C LYS A 278 24.76 17.18 1.33
N THR A 279 25.69 16.87 0.43
CA THR A 279 26.59 17.86 -0.18
C THR A 279 26.29 18.06 -1.66
N ASP A 280 26.62 19.25 -2.16
CA ASP A 280 26.48 19.63 -3.56
C ASP A 280 27.29 18.72 -4.47
N LYS A 281 28.46 18.28 -3.97
CA LYS A 281 29.30 17.29 -4.65
C LYS A 281 28.60 15.95 -4.76
N GLU A 282 27.99 15.43 -3.70
CA GLU A 282 27.22 14.18 -3.75
C GLU A 282 26.05 14.28 -4.74
N ILE A 283 25.35 15.42 -4.75
CA ILE A 283 24.24 15.65 -5.70
C ILE A 283 24.77 15.71 -7.13
N GLY A 284 25.83 16.47 -7.40
CA GLY A 284 26.44 16.57 -8.72
C GLY A 284 26.97 15.21 -9.21
N ASP A 285 27.58 14.42 -8.33
CA ASP A 285 28.10 13.08 -8.61
C ASP A 285 27.02 12.13 -9.14
N LEU A 286 25.75 12.29 -8.74
CA LEU A 286 24.65 11.47 -9.24
C LEU A 286 24.35 11.69 -10.71
N PHE A 287 24.56 12.91 -11.21
CA PHE A 287 24.11 13.35 -12.53
C PHE A 287 25.26 13.55 -13.53
N LYS A 288 26.52 13.29 -13.14
CA LYS A 288 27.70 13.42 -14.00
C LYS A 288 27.54 12.83 -15.40
N ASP A 289 26.88 11.68 -15.52
CA ASP A 289 26.69 10.99 -16.80
C ASP A 289 25.77 11.75 -17.77
N GLU A 290 24.91 12.64 -17.25
CA GLU A 290 23.93 13.41 -18.03
C GLU A 290 24.38 14.86 -18.29
N ILE A 291 25.42 15.31 -17.61
CA ILE A 291 25.96 16.68 -17.73
C ILE A 291 26.79 16.75 -19.01
N LYS A 292 26.28 17.48 -20.02
CA LYS A 292 27.02 17.77 -21.25
C LYS A 292 27.92 19.01 -21.07
N ASP A 293 27.33 20.10 -20.55
CA ASP A 293 28.01 21.35 -20.24
C ASP A 293 27.78 21.74 -18.78
N ILE A 294 28.86 21.90 -18.00
CA ILE A 294 28.79 22.10 -16.55
C ILE A 294 28.08 23.42 -16.16
N GLU A 295 28.25 24.49 -16.96
CA GLU A 295 27.71 25.82 -16.67
C GLU A 295 26.24 26.02 -17.08
N GLN A 296 25.75 25.21 -18.04
CA GLN A 296 24.36 25.26 -18.51
C GLN A 296 23.53 24.08 -18.00
N ASP A 297 24.13 23.22 -17.15
CA ASP A 297 23.44 22.07 -16.61
C ASP A 297 22.33 22.45 -15.65
N SER A 298 21.20 21.76 -15.80
CA SER A 298 19.99 22.04 -15.01
C SER A 298 20.20 21.80 -13.51
N ILE A 299 21.05 20.86 -13.10
CA ILE A 299 21.34 20.59 -11.69
C ILE A 299 22.26 21.66 -11.11
N THR A 300 23.33 22.05 -11.81
CA THR A 300 24.23 23.13 -11.38
C THR A 300 23.48 24.45 -11.19
N LEU A 301 22.63 24.81 -12.15
CA LEU A 301 21.78 26.01 -12.07
C LEU A 301 20.77 25.93 -10.90
N THR A 302 20.32 24.72 -10.58
CA THR A 302 19.41 24.52 -9.45
C THR A 302 20.14 24.63 -8.11
N LEU A 303 21.34 24.04 -7.98
CA LEU A 303 22.19 24.17 -6.78
C LEU A 303 22.49 25.64 -6.48
N GLY A 304 22.85 26.44 -7.49
CA GLY A 304 23.10 27.88 -7.31
C GLY A 304 21.89 28.71 -6.87
N LYS A 305 20.66 28.20 -7.03
CA LYS A 305 19.44 28.86 -6.54
C LYS A 305 18.94 28.27 -5.21
N ASP A 306 19.45 27.12 -4.81
CA ASP A 306 19.08 26.49 -3.55
C ASP A 306 19.61 27.31 -2.39
N GLN A 307 18.71 27.72 -1.49
CA GLN A 307 19.09 28.48 -0.30
C GLN A 307 19.55 27.57 0.85
N ALA A 308 19.26 26.26 0.77
CA ALA A 308 19.68 25.32 1.79
C ALA A 308 21.03 24.70 1.40
N GLU A 309 22.01 24.86 2.27
CA GLU A 309 23.32 24.21 2.14
C GLU A 309 23.37 22.92 2.98
N THR A 310 22.61 22.90 4.09
CA THR A 310 22.56 21.76 5.00
C THR A 310 21.24 20.96 4.90
N PRO A 311 21.23 19.67 5.28
CA PRO A 311 19.99 18.89 5.37
C PRO A 311 18.98 19.49 6.35
N GLU A 312 19.40 20.00 7.51
CA GLU A 312 18.47 20.60 8.49
C GLU A 312 17.74 21.81 7.90
N GLU A 313 18.46 22.71 7.22
CA GLU A 313 17.86 23.86 6.53
C GLU A 313 16.93 23.41 5.42
N ALA A 314 17.30 22.37 4.66
CA ALA A 314 16.45 21.83 3.60
C ALA A 314 15.13 21.27 4.18
N TYR A 315 15.18 20.53 5.29
CA TYR A 315 13.97 20.08 6.00
C TYR A 315 13.09 21.27 6.43
N GLN A 316 13.68 22.29 7.07
CA GLN A 316 12.93 23.46 7.52
C GLN A 316 12.32 24.26 6.36
N ASN A 317 13.07 24.44 5.26
CA ASN A 317 12.61 25.15 4.08
C ASN A 317 11.45 24.42 3.41
N ILE A 318 11.55 23.10 3.24
CA ILE A 318 10.45 22.29 2.70
C ILE A 318 9.23 22.38 3.63
N TYR A 319 9.43 22.24 4.95
CA TYR A 319 8.35 22.30 5.93
C TYR A 319 7.57 23.61 5.87
N LYS A 320 8.26 24.76 5.86
CA LYS A 320 7.64 26.10 5.76
C LYS A 320 6.81 26.27 4.48
N LYS A 321 7.16 25.56 3.40
CA LYS A 321 6.43 25.63 2.12
C LYS A 321 5.19 24.74 2.12
N ILE A 322 5.21 23.62 2.86
CA ILE A 322 4.06 22.73 3.02
C ILE A 322 3.06 23.30 4.03
N ARG A 323 3.55 23.80 5.19
CA ARG A 323 2.77 24.36 6.30
C ARG A 323 3.23 25.79 6.62
N PRO A 324 2.71 26.82 5.91
CA PRO A 324 3.03 28.20 6.22
C PRO A 324 2.39 28.59 7.56
N GLY A 325 3.19 29.08 8.51
CA GLY A 325 2.73 29.57 9.82
C GLY A 325 3.11 28.69 11.01
N ASP A 326 3.44 27.42 10.78
CA ASP A 326 3.92 26.51 11.84
C ASP A 326 5.40 26.78 12.16
N LEU A 327 5.78 26.60 13.43
CA LEU A 327 7.19 26.63 13.85
C LEU A 327 7.96 25.46 13.22
N ALA A 328 8.88 25.78 12.32
CA ALA A 328 9.68 24.81 11.60
C ALA A 328 10.96 24.44 12.37
N THR A 329 10.84 23.55 13.36
CA THR A 329 12.03 22.92 13.97
C THR A 329 12.56 21.81 13.07
N ALA A 330 13.88 21.58 13.07
CA ALA A 330 14.50 20.57 12.21
C ALA A 330 13.93 19.16 12.45
N GLU A 331 13.67 18.81 13.71
CA GLU A 331 13.13 17.50 14.10
C GLU A 331 11.68 17.30 13.64
N ASN A 332 10.80 18.29 13.86
CA ASN A 332 9.40 18.20 13.41
C ASN A 332 9.33 18.16 11.88
N ALA A 333 10.17 18.95 11.21
CA ALA A 333 10.25 18.97 9.76
C ALA A 333 10.68 17.61 9.20
N LYS A 334 11.72 17.01 9.79
CA LYS A 334 12.20 15.68 9.44
C LYS A 334 11.12 14.62 9.64
N ASN A 335 10.51 14.57 10.83
CA ASN A 335 9.47 13.59 11.14
C ASN A 335 8.27 13.68 10.19
N LEU A 336 7.84 14.90 9.84
CA LEU A 336 6.75 15.09 8.87
C LEU A 336 7.14 14.55 7.49
N ILE A 337 8.29 14.99 6.96
CA ILE A 337 8.74 14.65 5.60
C ILE A 337 9.04 13.16 5.46
N ASP A 338 9.75 12.57 6.43
CA ASP A 338 10.07 11.15 6.42
C ASP A 338 8.79 10.31 6.48
N SER A 339 7.83 10.69 7.34
CA SER A 339 6.53 10.02 7.39
C SER A 339 5.72 10.21 6.10
N MET A 340 5.90 11.32 5.38
CA MET A 340 5.14 11.61 4.16
C MET A 340 5.52 10.68 2.99
N PHE A 341 6.77 10.20 2.93
CA PHE A 341 7.28 9.43 1.78
C PHE A 341 7.70 8.00 2.13
N PHE A 342 8.19 7.76 3.35
CA PHE A 342 8.80 6.48 3.74
C PHE A 342 7.92 5.65 4.70
N ASP A 343 6.85 6.23 5.25
CA ASP A 343 5.85 5.47 6.01
C ASP A 343 4.81 4.87 5.06
N TYR A 344 4.74 3.54 5.01
CA TYR A 344 3.73 2.82 4.23
C TYR A 344 2.30 3.20 4.61
N ARG A 345 2.04 3.58 5.87
CA ARG A 345 0.73 4.04 6.33
C ARG A 345 0.32 5.38 5.75
N LYS A 346 1.23 6.16 5.17
CA LYS A 346 0.92 7.46 4.55
C LYS A 346 1.22 7.48 3.05
N TYR A 347 2.17 6.67 2.60
CA TYR A 347 2.62 6.63 1.21
C TYR A 347 2.66 5.20 0.65
N ASP A 348 1.95 4.99 -0.46
CA ASP A 348 1.93 3.74 -1.19
C ASP A 348 1.86 4.03 -2.70
N MET A 349 2.91 3.67 -3.44
CA MET A 349 2.92 3.69 -4.91
C MET A 349 2.01 2.61 -5.49
N GLY A 350 1.82 1.52 -4.75
CA GLY A 350 1.08 0.34 -5.17
C GLY A 350 1.84 -0.53 -6.18
N PRO A 351 1.31 -1.74 -6.43
CA PRO A 351 1.97 -2.73 -7.27
C PRO A 351 2.05 -2.32 -8.74
N VAL A 352 1.07 -1.56 -9.23
CA VAL A 352 1.01 -1.10 -10.62
C VAL A 352 2.11 -0.07 -10.90
N ALA A 353 2.29 0.91 -10.03
CA ALA A 353 3.35 1.91 -10.21
C ALA A 353 4.73 1.27 -10.13
N ARG A 354 4.96 0.37 -9.17
CA ARG A 354 6.23 -0.37 -9.05
C ARG A 354 6.55 -1.17 -10.31
N TYR A 355 5.56 -1.86 -10.88
CA TYR A 355 5.69 -2.55 -12.17
C TYR A 355 6.05 -1.58 -13.31
N LYS A 356 5.35 -0.45 -13.41
CA LYS A 356 5.60 0.58 -14.44
C LYS A 356 7.00 1.18 -14.34
N LEU A 357 7.44 1.53 -13.13
CA LEU A 357 8.79 2.06 -12.87
C LEU A 357 9.87 1.05 -13.23
N ASN A 358 9.71 -0.21 -12.78
CA ASN A 358 10.65 -1.28 -13.08
C ASN A 358 10.79 -1.51 -14.60
N LYS A 359 9.66 -1.54 -15.31
CA LYS A 359 9.65 -1.72 -16.76
C LYS A 359 10.28 -0.52 -17.49
N ARG A 360 9.96 0.70 -17.06
CA ARG A 360 10.43 1.94 -17.69
C ARG A 360 11.93 2.16 -17.53
N PHE A 361 12.45 1.96 -16.32
CA PHE A 361 13.84 2.25 -15.98
C PHE A 361 14.72 0.99 -15.92
N ALA A 362 14.21 -0.16 -16.34
CA ALA A 362 14.88 -1.46 -16.24
C ALA A 362 15.38 -1.79 -14.82
N ILE A 363 14.64 -1.36 -13.79
CA ILE A 363 14.98 -1.57 -12.38
C ILE A 363 14.49 -2.95 -11.93
N THR A 364 15.33 -3.70 -11.21
CA THR A 364 15.04 -5.07 -10.72
C THR A 364 14.52 -5.13 -9.28
N VAL A 365 13.82 -4.08 -8.81
CA VAL A 365 13.27 -4.02 -7.45
C VAL A 365 12.05 -4.95 -7.34
N PRO A 366 11.96 -5.83 -6.33
CA PRO A 366 10.81 -6.73 -6.18
C PRO A 366 9.48 -5.97 -6.00
N ASN A 367 8.42 -6.46 -6.63
CA ASN A 367 7.07 -5.90 -6.46
C ASN A 367 6.41 -6.44 -5.18
N LYS A 368 6.90 -5.99 -4.01
CA LYS A 368 6.37 -6.34 -2.68
C LYS A 368 6.00 -5.07 -1.91
N LYS A 369 5.06 -5.16 -0.96
CA LYS A 369 4.57 -4.04 -0.14
C LYS A 369 5.69 -3.17 0.46
N GLN A 370 6.78 -3.79 0.93
CA GLN A 370 7.96 -3.10 1.50
C GLN A 370 8.66 -2.14 0.53
N TYR A 371 8.52 -2.36 -0.78
CA TYR A 371 9.11 -1.52 -1.84
C TYR A 371 8.07 -0.64 -2.53
N HIS A 372 6.86 -0.53 -1.99
CA HIS A 372 5.84 0.36 -2.52
C HIS A 372 5.95 1.77 -1.92
N THR A 373 6.68 1.96 -0.83
CA THR A 373 7.06 3.29 -0.35
C THR A 373 8.01 3.96 -1.34
N PHE A 374 8.15 5.28 -1.19
CA PHE A 374 9.04 6.08 -2.05
C PHE A 374 10.48 5.55 -1.97
N GLN A 375 11.14 5.39 -3.12
CA GLN A 375 12.55 5.00 -3.18
C GLN A 375 13.35 6.15 -3.77
N VAL A 376 14.36 6.60 -3.04
CA VAL A 376 15.23 7.71 -3.46
C VAL A 376 15.95 7.38 -4.79
N SER A 377 16.32 6.12 -5.00
CA SER A 377 16.91 5.65 -6.26
C SER A 377 15.98 5.84 -7.46
N ASP A 378 14.66 5.70 -7.27
CA ASP A 378 13.69 5.90 -8.35
C ASP A 378 13.65 7.40 -8.72
N LEU A 379 13.72 8.29 -7.74
CA LEU A 379 13.74 9.73 -7.99
C LEU A 379 14.95 10.13 -8.83
N VAL A 380 16.13 9.61 -8.53
CA VAL A 380 17.34 9.89 -9.31
C VAL A 380 17.16 9.45 -10.77
N GLN A 381 16.60 8.26 -11.01
CA GLN A 381 16.34 7.78 -12.38
C GLN A 381 15.29 8.64 -13.11
N ILE A 382 14.25 9.08 -12.39
CA ILE A 382 13.23 9.99 -12.93
C ILE A 382 13.85 11.33 -13.33
N LEU A 383 14.76 11.87 -12.51
CA LEU A 383 15.46 13.12 -12.81
C LEU A 383 16.42 12.99 -13.98
N LYS A 384 17.22 11.91 -14.06
CA LYS A 384 18.06 11.61 -15.23
C LYS A 384 17.20 11.55 -16.51
N HIS A 385 16.07 10.86 -16.45
CA HIS A 385 15.14 10.77 -17.58
C HIS A 385 14.55 12.14 -17.97
N LEU A 386 14.21 12.99 -16.99
CA LEU A 386 13.75 14.35 -17.24
C LEU A 386 14.84 15.22 -17.91
N MET A 387 16.10 15.07 -17.49
CA MET A 387 17.24 15.78 -18.10
C MET A 387 17.43 15.36 -19.56
N ARG A 388 17.42 14.05 -19.86
CA ARG A 388 17.49 13.55 -21.25
C ARG A 388 16.34 14.05 -22.13
N LEU A 389 15.13 14.16 -21.58
CA LEU A 389 13.99 14.76 -22.27
C LEU A 389 14.22 16.24 -22.59
N ASN A 390 14.73 17.02 -21.63
CA ASN A 390 15.08 18.42 -21.85
C ASN A 390 16.21 18.59 -22.87
N ASN A 391 17.13 17.63 -22.96
CA ASN A 391 18.18 17.57 -23.98
C ASN A 391 17.68 17.15 -25.37
N GLY A 392 16.39 16.83 -25.52
CA GLY A 392 15.78 16.42 -26.79
C GLY A 392 16.10 14.98 -27.22
N GLU A 393 16.63 14.15 -26.32
CA GLU A 393 17.05 12.78 -26.64
C GLU A 393 15.88 11.79 -26.71
N MET A 394 14.72 12.17 -26.17
CA MET A 394 13.55 11.30 -26.04
C MET A 394 12.26 12.09 -26.24
N ALA A 395 11.17 11.36 -26.52
CA ALA A 395 9.83 11.92 -26.61
C ALA A 395 9.10 11.87 -25.25
N PRO A 396 8.24 12.86 -24.93
CA PRO A 396 7.41 12.85 -23.73
C PRO A 396 6.30 11.78 -23.82
N ASP A 397 5.69 11.45 -22.68
CA ASP A 397 4.59 10.49 -22.61
C ASP A 397 3.30 11.06 -23.21
N ASP A 398 2.52 10.20 -23.89
CA ASP A 398 1.10 10.44 -24.14
C ASP A 398 0.30 10.14 -22.85
N ILE A 399 -0.09 11.21 -22.17
CA ILE A 399 -0.86 11.14 -20.91
C ILE A 399 -2.32 10.72 -21.12
N ASP A 400 -2.83 10.77 -22.35
CA ASP A 400 -4.21 10.44 -22.68
C ASP A 400 -4.39 8.99 -23.15
N HIS A 401 -3.29 8.32 -23.51
CA HIS A 401 -3.28 6.90 -23.82
C HIS A 401 -3.88 6.04 -22.69
N LEU A 402 -4.76 5.09 -23.05
CA LEU A 402 -5.50 4.28 -22.07
C LEU A 402 -4.60 3.42 -21.16
N SER A 403 -3.39 3.06 -21.60
CA SER A 403 -2.41 2.37 -20.72
C SER A 403 -1.95 3.21 -19.52
N ASN A 404 -2.08 4.54 -19.62
CA ASN A 404 -1.74 5.51 -18.58
C ASN A 404 -2.95 5.91 -17.74
N ARG A 405 -4.15 5.56 -18.19
CA ARG A 405 -5.41 5.72 -17.49
C ARG A 405 -5.85 4.39 -16.88
N ARG A 406 -6.72 4.46 -15.88
CA ARG A 406 -7.37 3.29 -15.30
C ARG A 406 -8.79 3.63 -14.91
N ILE A 407 -9.65 2.63 -14.94
CA ILE A 407 -11.01 2.75 -14.41
C ILE A 407 -10.92 2.57 -12.90
N ARG A 408 -11.49 3.52 -12.18
CA ARG A 408 -11.76 3.43 -10.75
C ARG A 408 -13.23 3.06 -10.58
N PRO A 409 -13.52 1.79 -10.25
CA PRO A 409 -14.89 1.33 -10.10
C PRO A 409 -15.49 1.76 -8.75
N VAL A 410 -16.79 1.52 -8.58
CA VAL A 410 -17.56 1.94 -7.39
C VAL A 410 -16.94 1.51 -6.06
N GLY A 411 -16.45 0.26 -5.96
CA GLY A 411 -15.85 -0.26 -4.74
C GLY A 411 -14.60 0.52 -4.32
N GLU A 412 -13.72 0.88 -5.27
CA GLU A 412 -12.54 1.71 -4.98
C GLU A 412 -12.95 3.15 -4.61
N LEU A 413 -13.99 3.70 -5.24
CA LEU A 413 -14.51 5.04 -4.88
C LEU A 413 -15.01 5.08 -3.44
N VAL A 414 -15.81 4.09 -3.04
CA VAL A 414 -16.36 3.98 -1.69
C VAL A 414 -15.24 3.67 -0.69
N GLN A 415 -14.32 2.76 -1.00
CA GLN A 415 -13.15 2.47 -0.17
C GLN A 415 -12.34 3.74 0.15
N ASN A 416 -12.12 4.62 -0.83
CA ASN A 416 -11.40 5.87 -0.60
C ASN A 416 -12.16 6.84 0.33
N LYS A 417 -13.49 6.89 0.25
CA LYS A 417 -14.30 7.70 1.17
C LYS A 417 -14.33 7.09 2.57
N PHE A 418 -14.45 5.77 2.66
CA PHE A 418 -14.40 5.04 3.92
C PHE A 418 -13.06 5.25 4.63
N ARG A 419 -11.94 5.21 3.90
CA ARG A 419 -10.60 5.48 4.44
C ARG A 419 -10.46 6.88 5.08
N VAL A 420 -11.16 7.88 4.56
CA VAL A 420 -11.07 9.25 5.11
C VAL A 420 -11.88 9.36 6.41
N GLY A 421 -12.93 8.55 6.57
CA GLY A 421 -13.74 8.50 7.78
C GLY A 421 -13.16 7.63 8.89
N LEU A 422 -12.48 6.53 8.52
CA LEU A 422 -11.62 5.75 9.41
C LEU A 422 -10.39 6.56 9.84
#